data_AF-A0A7S3ANR6-F1
#
_entry.id   AF-A0A7S3ANR6-F1
#
_cell.length_a   1.000
_cell.length_b   1.000
_cell.length_c   1.000
_cell.angle_alpha   90.00
_cell.angle_beta   90.00
_cell.angle_gamma   90.00
#
_symmetry.space_group_name_H-M   'P 1'
#
loop_
_entity.id
_entity.type
_entity.pdbx_description
1 polymer ?
#
loop_
_entity_poly.entity_id
_entity_poly.type
_entity_poly.pdbx_seq_one_letter_code
_entity_poly.pdbx_strand_id
1 'polypeptide(L)'
;GTTPQFAGPGNAVFESVSLNGSTIAQGDLGSAVLPVGAPVATWRIGSAVEVKWALRFNHGGGYQYRLCPVEQLSEDCFQAHPMRFVRNSQALEWKNGTRRNVPDQQYVDEGVIPVGFDWMRNPIPVISGQHPGCEDGRNVSAVDSRGIPCRQFEPPCPEDHGWGVTPGSSDATDVMGPCSNNWVDGVIVDQVLVPDGLPPGAYVLGFRWDCEQTSQVWSSCSDIRLVADDDE
;
A
#
# COMPACT_ATOMS: atom_id res chain seq x y z
N GLY A 1 -0.60 5.72 15.49
CA GLY A 1 -1.94 5.92 14.89
C GLY A 1 -1.90 7.09 13.93
N THR A 2 -2.97 7.30 13.17
CA THR A 2 -3.12 8.47 12.30
C THR A 2 -3.73 9.63 13.07
N THR A 3 -3.17 10.83 12.94
CA THR A 3 -3.80 12.01 13.52
C THR A 3 -5.12 12.34 12.83
N PRO A 4 -6.11 12.89 13.55
CA PRO A 4 -7.41 13.23 12.98
C PRO A 4 -7.35 14.17 11.77
N GLN A 5 -6.35 15.06 11.72
CA GLN A 5 -6.10 15.96 10.58
C GLN A 5 -5.68 15.23 9.30
N PHE A 6 -5.22 13.98 9.43
CA PHE A 6 -4.80 13.10 8.35
C PHE A 6 -5.73 11.88 8.23
N ALA A 7 -6.89 11.92 8.88
CA ALA A 7 -7.89 10.88 8.78
C ALA A 7 -8.54 10.90 7.39
N GLY A 8 -8.58 9.73 6.75
CA GLY A 8 -9.20 9.52 5.44
C GLY A 8 -8.28 8.83 4.44
N PRO A 9 -8.83 8.39 3.28
CA PRO A 9 -8.06 7.77 2.22
C PRO A 9 -6.89 8.67 1.77
N GLY A 10 -5.70 8.09 1.64
CA GLY A 10 -4.55 8.73 0.98
C GLY A 10 -3.60 9.54 1.85
N ASN A 11 -3.98 10.01 3.04
CA ASN A 11 -3.12 10.93 3.80
C ASN A 11 -2.67 10.44 5.18
N ALA A 12 -2.89 9.16 5.49
CA ALA A 12 -2.53 8.56 6.77
C ALA A 12 -1.02 8.71 7.09
N VAL A 13 -0.70 9.29 8.25
CA VAL A 13 0.68 9.41 8.78
C VAL A 13 0.80 8.61 10.08
N PHE A 14 1.89 7.85 10.25
CA PHE A 14 2.16 7.18 11.52
C PHE A 14 2.68 8.19 12.55
N GLU A 15 1.93 8.35 13.64
CA GLU A 15 2.34 9.17 14.78
C GLU A 15 2.21 8.38 16.09
N SER A 16 3.01 8.76 17.09
CA SER A 16 2.84 8.27 18.45
C SER A 16 1.49 8.73 18.99
N VAL A 17 0.74 7.83 19.61
CA VAL A 17 -0.61 8.11 20.13
C VAL A 17 -0.69 7.77 21.61
N SER A 18 -1.41 8.59 22.37
CA SER A 18 -1.72 8.28 23.76
C SER A 18 -3.07 7.57 23.84
N LEU A 19 -3.08 6.34 24.37
CA LEU A 19 -4.28 5.54 24.59
C LEU A 19 -4.31 5.08 26.04
N ASN A 20 -5.41 5.35 26.74
CA ASN A 20 -5.61 4.96 28.15
C ASN A 20 -4.46 5.38 29.10
N GLY A 21 -3.82 6.52 28.83
CA GLY A 21 -2.69 7.02 29.63
C GLY A 21 -1.33 6.42 29.27
N SER A 22 -1.27 5.46 28.34
CA SER A 22 -0.03 4.93 27.78
C SER A 22 0.30 5.60 26.46
N THR A 23 1.58 5.93 26.24
CA THR A 23 2.07 6.37 24.92
C THR A 23 2.45 5.13 24.11
N ILE A 24 1.86 5.00 22.92
CA ILE A 24 2.17 3.99 21.92
C ILE A 24 2.98 4.69 20.83
N ALA A 25 4.22 4.27 20.65
CA ALA A 25 5.15 4.84 19.71
C ALA A 25 5.30 3.97 18.45
N GLN A 26 5.84 4.57 17.38
CA GLN A 26 6.30 3.80 16.23
C GLN A 26 7.40 2.83 16.67
N GLY A 27 7.25 1.56 16.29
CA GLY A 27 8.16 0.47 16.67
C GLY A 27 7.67 -0.40 17.83
N ASP A 28 6.65 0.04 18.57
CA ASP A 28 6.03 -0.82 19.58
C ASP A 28 5.30 -2.00 18.93
N LEU A 29 5.34 -3.16 19.59
CA LEU A 29 4.55 -4.32 19.19
C LEU A 29 3.07 -4.04 19.46
N GLY A 30 2.29 -3.79 18.41
CA GLY A 30 0.86 -3.53 18.51
C GLY A 30 0.11 -4.60 19.32
N SER A 31 0.48 -5.87 19.16
CA SER A 31 -0.07 -7.00 19.93
C SER A 31 0.20 -6.95 21.44
N ALA A 32 1.18 -6.16 21.89
CA ALA A 32 1.52 -5.99 23.30
C ALA A 32 0.99 -4.69 23.89
N VAL A 33 0.81 -3.64 23.07
CA VAL A 33 0.49 -2.28 23.55
C VAL A 33 -0.90 -1.78 23.18
N LEU A 34 -1.56 -2.39 22.18
CA LEU A 34 -2.91 -2.03 21.77
C LEU A 34 -3.94 -2.96 22.41
N PRO A 35 -5.12 -2.45 22.77
CA PRO A 35 -6.24 -3.30 23.12
C PRO A 35 -6.67 -4.11 21.91
N VAL A 36 -7.04 -5.37 22.13
CA VAL A 36 -7.62 -6.22 21.08
C VAL A 36 -8.96 -5.62 20.66
N GLY A 37 -9.06 -5.24 19.39
CA GLY A 37 -10.27 -4.69 18.79
C GLY A 37 -11.21 -5.76 18.25
N ALA A 38 -12.42 -5.34 17.85
CA ALA A 38 -13.25 -6.17 16.98
C ALA A 38 -12.59 -6.26 15.59
N PRO A 39 -12.74 -7.39 14.87
CA PRO A 39 -12.19 -7.52 13.53
C PRO A 39 -12.79 -6.45 12.61
N VAL A 40 -11.96 -5.83 11.78
CA VAL A 40 -12.40 -4.81 10.82
C VAL A 40 -13.13 -5.44 9.63
N ALA A 41 -12.94 -6.75 9.40
CA ALA A 41 -13.64 -7.51 8.38
C ALA A 41 -13.79 -8.98 8.75
N THR A 42 -14.82 -9.62 8.20
CA THR A 42 -15.00 -11.08 8.22
C THR A 42 -14.91 -11.60 6.79
N TRP A 43 -14.00 -12.54 6.53
CA TRP A 43 -13.72 -13.08 5.19
C TRP A 43 -13.96 -14.58 5.15
N ARG A 44 -14.48 -15.07 4.01
CA ARG A 44 -14.56 -16.50 3.74
C ARG A 44 -13.19 -16.99 3.25
N ILE A 45 -12.77 -18.15 3.74
CA ILE A 45 -11.59 -18.85 3.21
C ILE A 45 -11.79 -19.13 1.72
N GLY A 46 -10.72 -19.03 0.90
CA GLY A 46 -10.77 -19.20 -0.56
C GLY A 46 -11.35 -18.01 -1.34
N SER A 47 -12.03 -17.08 -0.68
CA SER A 47 -12.66 -15.94 -1.36
C SER A 47 -11.66 -14.86 -1.80
N ALA A 48 -12.02 -14.15 -2.88
CA ALA A 48 -11.37 -12.90 -3.26
C ALA A 48 -11.91 -11.75 -2.41
N VAL A 49 -11.02 -11.00 -1.77
CA VAL A 49 -11.36 -9.89 -0.87
C VAL A 49 -10.66 -8.61 -1.28
N GLU A 50 -11.33 -7.48 -1.06
CA GLU A 50 -10.77 -6.16 -1.34
C GLU A 50 -9.89 -5.68 -0.19
N VAL A 51 -8.70 -5.19 -0.52
CA VAL A 51 -7.76 -4.55 0.40
C VAL A 51 -7.32 -3.20 -0.17
N LYS A 52 -7.00 -2.26 0.73
CA LYS A 52 -6.65 -0.89 0.35
C LYS A 52 -5.45 -0.40 1.14
N TRP A 53 -4.59 0.37 0.50
CA TRP A 53 -3.51 1.09 1.18
C TRP A 53 -3.34 2.50 0.62
N ALA A 54 -2.81 3.38 1.45
CA ALA A 54 -2.61 4.79 1.14
C ALA A 54 -1.11 5.09 1.02
N LEU A 55 -0.77 6.02 0.14
CA LEU A 55 0.60 6.40 -0.17
C LEU A 55 0.77 7.90 0.07
N ARG A 56 1.55 8.28 1.08
CA ARG A 56 1.94 9.68 1.30
C ARG A 56 3.34 9.99 0.80
N PHE A 57 4.31 9.18 1.21
CA PHE A 57 5.70 9.34 0.79
C PHE A 57 6.02 8.24 -0.19
N ASN A 58 6.17 8.60 -1.46
CA ASN A 58 6.36 7.61 -2.52
C ASN A 58 7.84 7.30 -2.74
N HIS A 59 8.23 6.08 -2.36
CA HIS A 59 9.58 5.56 -2.53
C HIS A 59 9.64 4.40 -3.56
N GLY A 60 8.63 4.29 -4.42
CA GLY A 60 8.55 3.25 -5.46
C GLY A 60 8.47 1.83 -4.89
N GLY A 61 8.96 0.83 -5.61
CA GLY A 61 9.04 -0.55 -5.10
C GLY A 61 7.74 -1.34 -5.18
N GLY A 62 7.58 -2.34 -4.31
CA GLY A 62 6.49 -3.30 -4.39
C GLY A 62 6.05 -3.82 -3.03
N TYR A 63 4.84 -4.37 -2.98
CA TYR A 63 4.19 -4.77 -1.74
C TYR A 63 3.52 -6.14 -1.82
N GLN A 64 3.26 -6.73 -0.64
CA GLN A 64 2.56 -8.00 -0.47
C GLN A 64 1.64 -7.95 0.75
N TYR A 65 0.54 -8.72 0.68
CA TYR A 65 -0.37 -8.99 1.79
C TYR A 65 -0.17 -10.41 2.31
N ARG A 66 -0.25 -10.58 3.63
CA ARG A 66 -0.02 -11.86 4.31
C ARG A 66 -0.99 -12.02 5.48
N LEU A 67 -1.29 -13.25 5.86
CA LEU A 67 -2.10 -13.55 7.04
C LEU A 67 -1.26 -14.23 8.12
N CYS A 68 -1.61 -14.02 9.38
CA CYS A 68 -1.07 -14.81 10.49
C CYS A 68 -2.13 -14.97 11.58
N PRO A 69 -2.33 -16.18 12.15
CA PRO A 69 -3.18 -16.35 13.32
C PRO A 69 -2.71 -15.47 14.50
N VAL A 70 -3.67 -14.88 15.23
CA VAL A 70 -3.37 -13.98 16.35
C VAL A 70 -2.49 -14.63 17.44
N GLU A 71 -2.57 -15.95 17.61
CA GLU A 71 -1.81 -16.68 18.63
C GLU A 71 -0.32 -16.89 18.26
N GLN A 72 0.09 -16.61 17.00
CA GLN A 72 1.40 -16.97 16.45
C GLN A 72 2.13 -15.80 15.75
N LEU A 73 1.76 -14.56 16.09
CA LEU A 73 2.23 -13.35 15.41
C LEU A 73 3.76 -13.26 15.37
N SER A 74 4.30 -13.46 14.17
CA SER A 74 5.73 -13.34 13.83
C SER A 74 5.85 -13.08 12.33
N GLU A 75 6.97 -12.50 11.88
CA GLU A 75 7.24 -12.31 10.45
C GLU A 75 7.30 -13.65 9.71
N ASP A 76 7.86 -14.69 10.32
CA ASP A 76 7.91 -16.05 9.74
C ASP A 76 6.50 -16.61 9.52
N CYS A 77 5.58 -16.39 10.47
CA CYS A 77 4.17 -16.78 10.31
C CYS A 77 3.49 -16.04 9.16
N PHE A 78 3.74 -14.74 9.00
CA PHE A 78 3.23 -14.00 7.85
C PHE A 78 3.81 -14.55 6.54
N GLN A 79 5.13 -14.77 6.47
CA GLN A 79 5.79 -15.33 5.28
C GLN A 79 5.31 -16.75 4.93
N ALA A 80 4.77 -17.49 5.90
CA ALA A 80 4.17 -18.80 5.65
C ALA A 80 2.76 -18.73 5.03
N HIS A 81 2.07 -17.59 5.11
CA HIS A 81 0.70 -17.43 4.57
C HIS A 81 0.54 -16.13 3.73
N PRO A 82 1.32 -15.97 2.65
CA PRO A 82 1.10 -14.90 1.68
C PRO A 82 -0.24 -15.04 0.97
N MET A 83 -0.83 -13.90 0.61
CA MET A 83 -2.05 -13.83 -0.20
C MET A 83 -1.69 -13.51 -1.64
N ARG A 84 -2.30 -14.23 -2.59
CA ARG A 84 -2.11 -13.94 -4.03
C ARG A 84 -2.98 -12.77 -4.46
N PHE A 85 -2.46 -11.94 -5.35
CA PHE A 85 -3.28 -10.95 -6.02
C PHE A 85 -4.20 -11.59 -7.06
N VAL A 86 -5.45 -11.16 -7.11
CA VAL A 86 -6.33 -11.44 -8.24
C VAL A 86 -5.82 -10.64 -9.43
N ARG A 87 -5.55 -11.31 -10.55
CA ARG A 87 -4.95 -10.67 -11.71
C ARG A 87 -5.93 -9.68 -12.35
N ASN A 88 -5.43 -8.53 -12.80
CA ASN A 88 -6.19 -7.45 -13.42
C ASN A 88 -7.19 -6.72 -12.50
N SER A 89 -7.05 -6.82 -11.17
CA SER A 89 -7.97 -6.19 -10.22
C SER A 89 -7.50 -4.86 -9.63
N GLN A 90 -6.22 -4.49 -9.82
CA GLN A 90 -5.66 -3.28 -9.20
C GLN A 90 -6.36 -2.02 -9.71
N ALA A 91 -6.72 -1.13 -8.79
CA ALA A 91 -7.40 0.12 -9.09
C ALA A 91 -6.90 1.25 -8.18
N LEU A 92 -7.14 2.48 -8.63
CA LEU A 92 -7.05 3.68 -7.82
C LEU A 92 -8.45 4.11 -7.41
N GLU A 93 -8.65 4.44 -6.14
CA GLU A 93 -9.90 5.00 -5.62
C GLU A 93 -9.62 6.34 -4.95
N TRP A 94 -10.22 7.41 -5.47
CA TRP A 94 -10.05 8.77 -4.96
C TRP A 94 -10.98 9.04 -3.78
N LYS A 95 -10.65 10.06 -2.97
CA LYS A 95 -11.48 10.51 -1.84
C LYS A 95 -12.93 10.84 -2.23
N ASN A 96 -13.19 11.22 -3.48
CA ASN A 96 -14.54 11.50 -3.98
C ASN A 96 -15.32 10.24 -4.40
N GLY A 97 -14.75 9.04 -4.21
CA GLY A 97 -15.33 7.75 -4.59
C GLY A 97 -15.13 7.36 -6.06
N THR A 98 -14.49 8.20 -6.87
CA THR A 98 -14.13 7.83 -8.25
C THR A 98 -13.17 6.65 -8.20
N ARG A 99 -13.37 5.65 -9.05
CA ARG A 99 -12.48 4.50 -9.18
C ARG A 99 -12.01 4.34 -10.62
N ARG A 100 -10.74 4.01 -10.79
CA ARG A 100 -10.13 3.73 -12.10
C ARG A 100 -9.24 2.52 -12.01
N ASN A 101 -9.35 1.60 -12.97
CA ASN A 101 -8.44 0.47 -13.05
C ASN A 101 -7.04 0.94 -13.44
N VAL A 102 -6.03 0.35 -12.83
CA VAL A 102 -4.64 0.57 -13.24
C VAL A 102 -4.39 -0.22 -14.53
N PRO A 103 -3.97 0.42 -15.64
CA PRO A 103 -3.54 -0.28 -16.85
C PRO A 103 -2.17 -0.95 -16.61
N ASP A 104 -1.88 -2.00 -17.39
CA ASP A 104 -0.57 -2.68 -17.40
C ASP A 104 -0.04 -3.04 -16.01
N GLN A 105 -0.89 -3.67 -15.18
CA GLN A 105 -0.56 -4.06 -13.80
C GLN A 105 0.68 -4.94 -13.76
N GLN A 106 1.62 -4.60 -12.90
CA GLN A 106 2.92 -5.26 -12.81
C GLN A 106 3.00 -6.14 -11.58
N TYR A 107 3.18 -7.44 -11.82
CA TYR A 107 3.39 -8.45 -10.80
C TYR A 107 4.83 -8.92 -10.91
N VAL A 108 5.52 -8.99 -9.77
CA VAL A 108 6.87 -9.55 -9.68
C VAL A 108 6.74 -10.94 -9.10
N ASP A 109 7.12 -11.96 -9.87
CA ASP A 109 7.08 -13.37 -9.51
C ASP A 109 8.48 -14.03 -9.47
N GLU A 110 9.49 -13.38 -10.05
CA GLU A 110 10.89 -13.78 -9.99
C GLU A 110 11.60 -13.22 -8.74
N GLY A 111 12.41 -14.05 -8.08
CA GLY A 111 13.22 -13.61 -6.93
C GLY A 111 12.42 -13.30 -5.66
N VAL A 112 11.14 -13.69 -5.60
CA VAL A 112 10.24 -13.40 -4.49
C VAL A 112 10.29 -14.45 -3.38
N ILE A 113 10.09 -13.99 -2.14
CA ILE A 113 9.93 -14.85 -0.97
C ILE A 113 8.52 -14.65 -0.39
N PRO A 114 7.77 -15.74 -0.13
CA PRO A 114 8.12 -17.12 -0.49
C PRO A 114 8.02 -17.39 -2.00
N VAL A 115 8.82 -18.34 -2.47
CA VAL A 115 8.88 -18.72 -3.89
C VAL A 115 7.51 -19.19 -4.38
N GLY A 116 7.13 -18.75 -5.58
CA GLY A 116 5.86 -19.11 -6.22
C GLY A 116 4.69 -18.18 -5.86
N PHE A 117 4.91 -17.15 -5.06
CA PHE A 117 3.95 -16.04 -4.85
C PHE A 117 4.30 -14.84 -5.71
N ASP A 118 3.61 -13.72 -5.49
CA ASP A 118 3.82 -12.48 -6.20
C ASP A 118 3.95 -11.30 -5.24
N TRP A 119 4.71 -10.30 -5.70
CA TRP A 119 4.64 -8.94 -5.19
C TRP A 119 3.93 -8.08 -6.23
N MET A 120 3.14 -7.12 -5.78
CA MET A 120 2.53 -6.12 -6.65
C MET A 120 3.43 -4.88 -6.68
N ARG A 121 3.70 -4.33 -7.87
CA ARG A 121 4.40 -3.05 -7.96
C ARG A 121 3.48 -1.92 -7.48
N ASN A 122 4.05 -0.95 -6.76
CA ASN A 122 3.38 0.34 -6.55
C ASN A 122 3.03 0.96 -7.93
N PRO A 123 1.75 1.23 -8.25
CA PRO A 123 1.35 1.73 -9.55
C PRO A 123 1.55 3.24 -9.72
N ILE A 124 1.97 3.96 -8.67
CA ILE A 124 2.17 5.40 -8.68
C ILE A 124 3.66 5.70 -8.94
N PRO A 125 4.05 6.29 -10.08
CA PRO A 125 5.46 6.58 -10.38
C PRO A 125 5.99 7.72 -9.52
N VAL A 126 7.25 7.64 -9.09
CA VAL A 126 7.93 8.74 -8.39
C VAL A 126 8.46 9.79 -9.38
N ILE A 127 8.41 11.06 -8.97
CA ILE A 127 9.10 12.18 -9.61
C ILE A 127 10.55 12.15 -9.16
N SER A 128 11.31 11.23 -9.72
CA SER A 128 12.78 11.31 -9.75
C SER A 128 13.40 10.23 -10.64
N GLY A 129 12.70 9.84 -11.69
CA GLY A 129 13.04 8.66 -12.49
C GLY A 129 14.13 8.92 -13.53
N GLN A 130 15.05 7.97 -13.68
CA GLN A 130 15.86 7.81 -14.89
C GLN A 130 14.93 7.41 -16.05
N HIS A 131 14.18 8.36 -16.59
CA HIS A 131 13.41 8.16 -17.82
C HIS A 131 14.29 8.50 -19.02
N PRO A 132 14.23 7.74 -20.14
CA PRO A 132 14.87 8.16 -21.38
C PRO A 132 14.44 9.59 -21.76
N GLY A 133 15.41 10.50 -21.90
CA GLY A 133 15.16 11.93 -22.12
C GLY A 133 15.12 12.82 -20.87
N CYS A 134 15.37 12.27 -19.68
CA CYS A 134 15.41 12.96 -18.39
C CYS A 134 16.77 12.79 -17.70
N GLU A 135 17.81 13.41 -18.26
CA GLU A 135 19.22 13.24 -17.83
C GLU A 135 19.51 13.78 -16.41
N ASP A 136 18.72 14.75 -15.92
CA ASP A 136 18.78 15.28 -14.55
C ASP A 136 17.49 14.97 -13.78
N GLY A 137 17.05 13.70 -13.86
CA GLY A 137 15.81 13.21 -13.26
C GLY A 137 15.73 13.30 -11.73
N ARG A 138 16.63 14.00 -11.03
CA ARG A 138 16.50 14.27 -9.57
C ARG A 138 15.83 15.62 -9.28
N ASN A 139 15.66 16.46 -10.30
CA ASN A 139 14.98 17.74 -10.17
C ASN A 139 13.48 17.56 -10.46
N VAL A 140 12.61 17.90 -9.50
CA VAL A 140 11.14 17.82 -9.66
C VAL A 140 10.59 18.69 -10.80
N SER A 141 11.37 19.67 -11.24
CA SER A 141 11.08 20.55 -12.38
C SER A 141 11.65 20.03 -13.72
N ALA A 142 12.35 18.89 -13.72
CA ALA A 142 12.84 18.31 -14.96
C ALA A 142 11.68 17.84 -15.83
N VAL A 143 11.76 18.11 -17.13
CA VAL A 143 10.76 17.73 -18.13
C VAL A 143 11.44 17.00 -19.29
N ASP A 144 10.70 16.10 -19.94
CA ASP A 144 11.13 15.46 -21.18
C ASP A 144 11.02 16.40 -22.40
N SER A 145 11.35 15.90 -23.59
CA SER A 145 11.25 16.67 -24.85
C SER A 145 9.84 17.18 -25.20
N ARG A 146 8.79 16.66 -24.55
CA ARG A 146 7.39 17.08 -24.72
C ARG A 146 7.00 18.16 -23.71
N GLY A 147 7.89 18.52 -22.78
CA GLY A 147 7.59 19.40 -21.65
C GLY A 147 6.82 18.69 -20.54
N ILE A 148 6.74 17.36 -20.57
CA ILE A 148 6.05 16.58 -19.55
C ILE A 148 7.05 16.28 -18.43
N PRO A 149 6.68 16.51 -17.16
CA PRO A 149 7.59 16.24 -16.07
C PRO A 149 8.12 14.80 -15.96
N CYS A 150 9.39 14.70 -15.59
CA CYS A 150 10.14 13.45 -15.50
C CYS A 150 9.64 12.53 -14.37
N ARG A 151 9.57 11.23 -14.65
CA ARG A 151 8.96 10.21 -13.79
C ARG A 151 9.51 8.82 -14.09
N GLN A 152 9.46 7.91 -13.12
CA GLN A 152 9.99 6.55 -13.28
C GLN A 152 9.32 5.75 -14.42
N PHE A 153 8.01 5.89 -14.56
CA PHE A 153 7.22 5.26 -15.62
C PHE A 153 5.96 6.09 -15.89
N GLU A 154 5.24 5.77 -16.97
CA GLU A 154 4.00 6.47 -17.33
C GLU A 154 2.91 6.21 -16.26
N PRO A 155 2.24 7.26 -15.75
CA PRO A 155 1.27 7.14 -14.68
C PRO A 155 -0.01 6.47 -15.21
N PRO A 156 -0.79 5.82 -14.34
CA PRO A 156 -2.04 5.16 -14.73
C PRO A 156 -3.14 6.15 -15.19
N CYS A 157 -2.89 7.45 -15.07
CA CYS A 157 -3.83 8.50 -15.44
C CYS A 157 -3.31 9.28 -16.64
N PRO A 158 -3.95 9.15 -17.82
CA PRO A 158 -3.51 9.84 -19.03
C PRO A 158 -3.43 11.36 -18.90
N GLU A 159 -4.24 11.94 -18.03
CA GLU A 159 -4.28 13.39 -17.74
C GLU A 159 -3.14 13.89 -16.83
N ASP A 160 -2.25 13.01 -16.38
CA ASP A 160 -1.16 13.35 -15.47
C ASP A 160 0.03 13.98 -16.25
N HIS A 161 -0.10 15.28 -16.48
CA HIS A 161 0.83 16.12 -17.24
C HIS A 161 1.52 17.21 -16.42
N GLY A 162 1.31 17.24 -15.10
CA GLY A 162 1.80 18.32 -14.26
C GLY A 162 1.56 18.07 -12.78
N TRP A 163 2.18 18.90 -11.94
CA TRP A 163 2.17 18.72 -10.50
C TRP A 163 1.52 19.89 -9.77
N GLY A 164 0.93 19.60 -8.61
CA GLY A 164 0.63 20.55 -7.56
C GLY A 164 1.53 20.31 -6.33
N VAL A 165 1.48 21.23 -5.37
CA VAL A 165 2.07 20.99 -4.04
C VAL A 165 1.18 20.02 -3.27
N THR A 166 1.79 19.05 -2.59
CA THR A 166 1.08 18.09 -1.74
C THR A 166 0.23 18.84 -0.70
N PRO A 167 -1.07 18.53 -0.55
CA PRO A 167 -1.94 19.16 0.43
C PRO A 167 -1.35 19.17 1.84
N GLY A 168 -1.25 20.36 2.43
CA GLY A 168 -0.69 20.56 3.77
C GLY A 168 0.84 20.60 3.84
N SER A 169 1.53 20.62 2.70
CA SER A 169 2.98 20.84 2.63
C SER A 169 3.29 22.29 2.24
N SER A 170 4.35 22.86 2.83
CA SER A 170 4.93 24.15 2.40
C SER A 170 6.22 23.96 1.59
N ASP A 171 6.66 22.71 1.41
CA ASP A 171 7.86 22.38 0.68
C ASP A 171 7.53 22.26 -0.81
N ALA A 172 8.12 23.12 -1.64
CA ALA A 172 7.91 23.10 -3.09
C ALA A 172 8.49 21.83 -3.76
N THR A 173 9.26 21.02 -3.04
CA THR A 173 9.76 19.73 -3.51
C THR A 173 8.82 18.56 -3.17
N ASP A 174 7.85 18.78 -2.28
CA ASP A 174 6.80 17.83 -1.94
C ASP A 174 5.59 18.07 -2.86
N VAL A 175 5.62 17.39 -4.01
CA VAL A 175 4.66 17.58 -5.09
C VAL A 175 3.86 16.31 -5.37
N MET A 176 2.69 16.47 -5.99
CA MET A 176 1.86 15.37 -6.45
C MET A 176 1.23 15.68 -7.81
N GLY A 177 1.10 14.67 -8.66
CA GLY A 177 0.24 14.73 -9.84
C GLY A 177 -1.08 14.00 -9.61
N PRO A 178 -1.99 14.01 -10.60
CA PRO A 178 -3.25 13.27 -10.55
C PRO A 178 -3.12 11.81 -10.10
N CYS A 179 -2.04 11.11 -10.51
CA CYS A 179 -1.75 9.70 -10.18
C CYS A 179 -0.24 9.42 -10.12
N SER A 180 0.53 10.32 -9.51
CA SER A 180 1.98 10.26 -9.45
C SER A 180 2.53 10.93 -8.19
N ASN A 181 3.76 10.54 -7.84
CA ASN A 181 4.51 10.98 -6.67
C ASN A 181 3.79 10.74 -5.34
N ASN A 182 3.76 11.72 -4.43
CA ASN A 182 3.13 11.68 -3.11
C ASN A 182 1.59 11.76 -3.22
N TRP A 183 1.00 10.78 -3.91
CA TRP A 183 -0.41 10.74 -4.30
C TRP A 183 -1.35 10.55 -3.09
N VAL A 184 -1.60 11.65 -2.37
CA VAL A 184 -2.40 11.66 -1.14
C VAL A 184 -3.92 11.80 -1.36
N ASP A 185 -4.40 11.76 -2.60
CA ASP A 185 -5.81 12.00 -2.95
C ASP A 185 -6.66 10.74 -3.09
N GLY A 186 -6.07 9.58 -2.83
CA GLY A 186 -6.77 8.30 -2.91
C GLY A 186 -6.04 7.16 -2.26
N VAL A 187 -6.50 5.95 -2.56
CA VAL A 187 -5.93 4.69 -2.10
C VAL A 187 -5.71 3.78 -3.30
N ILE A 188 -4.68 2.96 -3.19
CA ILE A 188 -4.44 1.85 -4.10
C ILE A 188 -5.27 0.68 -3.59
N VAL A 189 -6.06 0.11 -4.49
CA VAL A 189 -7.03 -0.94 -4.20
C VAL A 189 -6.61 -2.21 -4.94
N ASP A 190 -6.60 -3.32 -4.24
CA ASP A 190 -6.34 -4.64 -4.79
C ASP A 190 -7.45 -5.61 -4.41
N GLN A 191 -7.56 -6.70 -5.17
CA GLN A 191 -8.22 -7.92 -4.69
C GLN A 191 -7.16 -8.98 -4.42
N VAL A 192 -7.28 -9.65 -3.29
CA VAL A 192 -6.38 -10.73 -2.88
C VAL A 192 -7.18 -11.98 -2.52
N LEU A 193 -6.61 -13.14 -2.76
CA LEU A 193 -7.21 -14.43 -2.43
C LEU A 193 -6.86 -14.81 -0.99
N VAL A 194 -7.87 -15.13 -0.18
CA VAL A 194 -7.67 -15.75 1.12
C VAL A 194 -7.17 -17.18 0.90
N PRO A 195 -5.99 -17.58 1.41
CA PRO A 195 -5.42 -18.89 1.13
C PRO A 195 -6.34 -20.04 1.56
N ASP A 196 -6.48 -21.03 0.68
CA ASP A 196 -7.17 -22.27 0.98
C ASP A 196 -6.47 -23.04 2.10
N GLY A 197 -7.23 -23.73 2.94
CA GLY A 197 -6.68 -24.59 4.00
C GLY A 197 -6.29 -23.88 5.30
N LEU A 198 -6.48 -22.56 5.40
CA LEU A 198 -6.42 -21.86 6.69
C LEU A 198 -7.61 -22.29 7.57
N PRO A 199 -7.43 -22.60 8.86
CA PRO A 199 -8.55 -22.85 9.75
C PRO A 199 -9.34 -21.56 10.02
N PRO A 200 -10.67 -21.61 10.17
CA PRO A 200 -11.45 -20.47 10.63
C PRO A 200 -10.94 -19.96 11.97
N GLY A 201 -10.65 -18.66 12.09
CA GLY A 201 -10.13 -18.10 13.32
C GLY A 201 -9.95 -16.58 13.30
N ALA A 202 -9.34 -16.05 14.35
CA ALA A 202 -8.87 -14.67 14.38
C ALA A 202 -7.47 -14.59 13.77
N TYR A 203 -7.31 -13.67 12.82
CA TYR A 203 -6.08 -13.45 12.07
C TYR A 203 -5.72 -11.97 12.07
N VAL A 204 -4.45 -11.69 11.83
CA VAL A 204 -3.98 -10.37 11.45
C VAL A 204 -3.64 -10.40 9.97
N LEU A 205 -4.15 -9.42 9.21
CA LEU A 205 -3.65 -9.07 7.88
C LEU A 205 -2.41 -8.22 8.06
N GLY A 206 -1.27 -8.66 7.53
CA GLY A 206 -0.05 -7.89 7.41
C GLY A 206 0.11 -7.33 6.00
N PHE A 207 0.23 -6.02 5.88
CA PHE A 207 0.70 -5.34 4.67
C PHE A 207 2.19 -5.06 4.84
N ARG A 208 3.00 -5.39 3.82
CA ARG A 208 4.42 -5.04 3.76
C ARG A 208 4.73 -4.44 2.40
N TRP A 209 5.40 -3.29 2.43
CA TRP A 209 5.90 -2.57 1.25
C TRP A 209 7.41 -2.35 1.37
N ASP A 210 8.15 -2.90 0.41
CA ASP A 210 9.59 -2.76 0.30
C ASP A 210 9.90 -1.67 -0.73
N CYS A 211 10.60 -0.62 -0.30
CA CYS A 211 10.86 0.57 -1.09
C CYS A 211 12.00 0.34 -2.10
N GLU A 212 11.87 0.90 -3.30
CA GLU A 212 12.91 0.83 -4.33
C GLU A 212 14.00 1.88 -4.10
N GLN A 213 13.59 3.10 -3.75
CA GLN A 213 14.50 4.25 -3.71
C GLN A 213 15.29 4.39 -2.41
N THR A 214 14.85 3.70 -1.35
CA THR A 214 15.40 3.83 0.00
C THR A 214 15.46 2.46 0.68
N SER A 215 16.34 2.32 1.68
CA SER A 215 16.40 1.12 2.53
C SER A 215 15.30 1.12 3.60
N GLN A 216 14.04 1.23 3.16
CA GLN A 216 12.88 1.30 4.04
C GLN A 216 11.89 0.17 3.73
N VAL A 217 11.31 -0.37 4.81
CA VAL A 217 10.18 -1.27 4.77
C VAL A 217 9.05 -0.63 5.57
N TRP A 218 7.88 -0.53 4.96
CA TRP A 218 6.69 0.03 5.58
C TRP A 218 5.69 -1.11 5.81
N SER A 219 5.17 -1.20 7.02
CA SER A 219 4.24 -2.26 7.40
C SER A 219 3.06 -1.73 8.17
N SER A 220 1.89 -2.32 7.93
CA SER A 220 0.67 -2.08 8.70
C SER A 220 -0.06 -3.40 8.96
N CYS A 221 -0.97 -3.38 9.93
CA CYS A 221 -1.74 -4.56 10.31
C CYS A 221 -3.22 -4.25 10.48
N SER A 222 -4.08 -5.27 10.36
CA SER A 222 -5.52 -5.17 10.59
C SER A 222 -6.08 -6.49 11.14
N ASP A 223 -6.96 -6.40 12.13
CA ASP A 223 -7.62 -7.59 12.72
C ASP A 223 -8.71 -8.12 11.80
N ILE A 224 -8.65 -9.40 11.45
CA ILE A 224 -9.55 -10.07 10.50
C ILE A 224 -10.14 -11.33 11.16
N ARG A 225 -11.40 -11.65 10.84
CA ARG A 225 -12.01 -12.94 11.15
C ARG A 225 -12.14 -13.77 9.90
N LEU A 226 -11.52 -14.96 9.87
CA LEU A 226 -11.77 -15.94 8.81
C LEU A 226 -12.89 -16.88 9.22
N VAL A 227 -13.83 -17.12 8.32
CA VAL A 227 -14.91 -18.11 8.46
C VAL A 227 -14.77 -19.19 7.39
N ALA A 228 -15.37 -20.36 7.65
CA ALA A 228 -15.34 -21.47 6.71
C ALA A 228 -15.87 -21.04 5.33
N ASP A 229 -15.32 -21.67 4.30
CA ASP A 229 -16.01 -21.75 3.02
C ASP A 229 -17.18 -22.72 3.24
N ASP A 230 -18.41 -22.20 3.22
CA ASP A 230 -19.57 -23.06 3.37
C ASP A 230 -19.73 -23.75 2.01
N ASP A 231 -19.48 -25.06 1.93
CA ASP A 231 -19.72 -25.87 0.72
C ASP A 231 -21.16 -25.59 0.22
N GLU A 232 -21.32 -24.98 -0.97
CA GLU A 232 -22.59 -24.94 -1.70
C GLU A 232 -22.98 -26.31 -2.26
#